data_AF-B3T1K9-F1
#
_entry.id   AF-B3T1K9-F1
#
_cell.length_a   1.000
_cell.length_b   1.000
_cell.length_c   1.000
_cell.angle_alpha   90.00
_cell.angle_beta   90.00
_cell.angle_gamma   90.00
#
_symmetry.space_group_name_H-M   'P 1'
#
loop_
_entity.id
_entity.type
_entity.pdbx_description
1 polymer ?
#
loop_
_entity_poly.entity_id
_entity_poly.type
_entity_poly.pdbx_seq_one_letter_code
_entity_poly.pdbx_strand_id
1 'polypeptide(L)'
;MTGFYAGEPIEWTGAIPAIHTDELRLLTDKLDVVFLAVKGYNTRWCTEVIKPYLADDGMVVSVQNGINEPTIAEVVGPHRTIGCETLMGGQTWEPGHIHRTMGGDPNTMDYMVGEYGGGVSSRVEQLAEMMRRSVGTCGVSEHIMDEVWTKFVVNCGGNLLAAITSWDSREMGLNNTARLRWALQSEAIEVGEQMGVTFRSFAGSVGVIMTPQE
;
A
#
# COMPACT_ATOMS: atom_id res chain seq x y z
N MET A 1 21.56 -10.01 10.39
CA MET A 1 20.83 -11.27 10.16
C MET A 1 19.35 -10.94 10.32
N THR A 2 18.68 -10.58 9.23
CA THR A 2 17.22 -10.32 9.19
C THR A 2 16.64 -11.31 8.20
N GLY A 3 16.47 -12.55 8.65
CA GLY A 3 15.69 -13.53 7.91
C GLY A 3 14.23 -13.14 8.06
N PHE A 4 13.64 -12.60 7.00
CA PHE A 4 12.19 -12.61 6.85
C PHE A 4 11.79 -14.08 6.82
N TYR A 5 11.27 -14.60 7.93
CA TYR A 5 10.77 -15.96 8.02
C TYR A 5 9.53 -16.05 7.12
N ALA A 6 9.70 -16.53 5.90
CA ALA A 6 8.61 -17.17 5.19
C ALA A 6 8.58 -18.61 5.71
N GLY A 7 7.43 -19.06 6.24
CA GLY A 7 7.20 -20.49 6.45
C GLY A 7 7.28 -21.26 5.13
N GLU A 8 6.99 -22.57 5.18
CA GLU A 8 6.84 -23.36 3.95
C GLU A 8 5.88 -22.65 2.97
N PRO A 9 6.23 -22.53 1.68
CA PRO A 9 5.38 -21.85 0.71
C PRO A 9 4.01 -22.53 0.68
N ILE A 10 2.96 -21.77 0.98
CA ILE A 10 1.59 -22.24 0.71
C ILE A 10 1.39 -22.09 -0.79
N GLU A 11 1.48 -23.20 -1.51
CA GLU A 11 1.11 -23.25 -2.92
C GLU A 11 -0.40 -23.35 -3.06
N TRP A 12 -0.99 -22.37 -3.74
CA TRP A 12 -2.37 -22.41 -4.17
C TRP A 12 -2.45 -22.26 -5.68
N THR A 13 -3.24 -23.11 -6.31
CA THR A 13 -3.58 -23.02 -7.74
C THR A 13 -5.08 -23.09 -7.88
N GLY A 14 -5.65 -22.11 -8.58
CA GLY A 14 -7.07 -22.08 -8.88
C GLY A 14 -7.37 -21.09 -10.00
N ALA A 15 -8.50 -21.30 -10.66
CA ALA A 15 -8.98 -20.35 -11.66
C ALA A 15 -9.59 -19.14 -10.94
N ILE A 16 -9.14 -17.94 -11.32
CA ILE A 16 -9.75 -16.67 -10.90
C ILE A 16 -10.42 -16.08 -12.15
N PRO A 17 -11.68 -15.63 -12.06
CA PRO A 17 -12.30 -14.86 -13.15
C PRO A 17 -11.45 -13.63 -13.45
N ALA A 18 -10.91 -13.57 -14.67
CA ALA A 18 -10.14 -12.44 -15.17
C ALA A 18 -10.82 -11.91 -16.44
N ILE A 19 -11.02 -10.60 -16.49
CA ILE A 19 -11.56 -9.91 -17.66
C ILE A 19 -10.60 -8.79 -18.05
N HIS A 20 -10.45 -8.54 -19.34
CA HIS A 20 -9.69 -7.37 -19.78
C HIS A 20 -10.48 -6.08 -19.55
N THR A 21 -9.78 -4.95 -19.48
CA THR A 21 -10.40 -3.64 -19.24
C THR A 21 -11.40 -3.23 -20.33
N ASP A 22 -11.21 -3.67 -21.57
CA ASP A 22 -12.18 -3.44 -22.65
C ASP A 22 -13.44 -4.31 -22.51
N GLU A 23 -13.35 -5.41 -21.76
CA GLU A 23 -14.44 -6.34 -21.44
C GLU A 23 -15.25 -5.95 -20.21
N LEU A 24 -14.94 -4.84 -19.52
CA LEU A 24 -15.69 -4.39 -18.34
C LEU A 24 -17.20 -4.23 -18.60
N ARG A 25 -17.60 -3.93 -19.84
CA ARG A 25 -19.01 -3.89 -20.28
C ARG A 25 -19.76 -5.22 -20.08
N LEU A 26 -19.05 -6.33 -19.90
CA LEU A 26 -19.61 -7.66 -19.65
C LEU A 26 -19.98 -7.87 -18.17
N LEU A 27 -19.56 -6.98 -17.27
CA LEU A 27 -19.97 -7.02 -15.87
C LEU A 27 -21.48 -6.77 -15.77
N THR A 28 -22.19 -7.72 -15.17
CA THR A 28 -23.63 -7.62 -14.90
C THR A 28 -23.92 -6.91 -13.58
N ASP A 29 -23.06 -7.14 -12.59
CA ASP A 29 -23.22 -6.63 -11.24
C ASP A 29 -22.32 -5.42 -10.99
N LYS A 30 -22.77 -4.54 -10.10
CA LYS A 30 -21.96 -3.44 -9.61
C LYS A 30 -20.93 -3.95 -8.60
N LEU A 31 -19.81 -3.23 -8.50
CA LEU A 31 -18.69 -3.57 -7.62
C LEU A 31 -18.81 -2.82 -6.30
N ASP A 32 -18.91 -3.56 -5.19
CA ASP A 32 -18.95 -2.99 -3.83
C ASP A 32 -17.56 -2.55 -3.37
N VAL A 33 -16.52 -3.31 -3.72
CA VAL A 33 -15.13 -3.05 -3.34
C VAL A 33 -14.22 -3.23 -4.55
N VAL A 34 -13.44 -2.21 -4.87
CA VAL A 34 -12.41 -2.25 -5.90
C VAL A 34 -11.04 -2.02 -5.27
N PHE A 35 -10.19 -3.05 -5.26
CA PHE A 35 -8.78 -2.90 -4.91
C PHE A 35 -8.00 -2.39 -6.13
N LEU A 36 -7.51 -1.16 -6.06
CA LEU A 36 -6.72 -0.58 -7.16
C LEU A 36 -5.25 -0.95 -6.96
N ALA A 37 -4.75 -1.88 -7.78
CA ALA A 37 -3.39 -2.44 -7.67
C ALA A 37 -2.52 -2.17 -8.91
N VAL A 38 -2.74 -1.04 -9.59
CA VAL A 38 -1.96 -0.61 -10.76
C VAL A 38 -0.73 0.21 -10.36
N LYS A 39 0.21 0.45 -11.28
CA LYS A 39 1.28 1.42 -11.01
C LYS A 39 0.69 2.84 -10.94
N GLY A 40 1.26 3.70 -10.09
CA GLY A 40 0.68 5.01 -9.75
C GLY A 40 0.37 5.92 -10.93
N TYR A 41 1.14 5.85 -12.02
CA TYR A 41 0.88 6.62 -13.24
C TYR A 41 -0.42 6.22 -13.97
N ASN A 42 -1.00 5.06 -13.67
CA ASN A 42 -2.28 4.58 -14.21
C ASN A 42 -3.46 4.84 -13.26
N THR A 43 -3.24 5.35 -12.04
CA THR A 43 -4.28 5.50 -11.01
C THR A 43 -5.50 6.23 -11.56
N ARG A 44 -5.34 7.47 -12.07
CA ARG A 44 -6.47 8.26 -12.59
C ARG A 44 -7.24 7.53 -13.67
N TRP A 45 -6.56 7.01 -14.69
CA TRP A 45 -7.21 6.36 -15.82
C TRP A 45 -8.00 5.13 -15.36
N CYS A 46 -7.41 4.27 -14.52
CA CYS A 46 -8.11 3.10 -13.99
C CYS A 46 -9.30 3.47 -13.08
N THR A 47 -9.17 4.53 -12.27
CA THR A 47 -10.29 5.00 -11.43
C THR A 47 -11.45 5.53 -12.29
N GLU A 48 -11.17 6.29 -13.35
CA GLU A 48 -12.21 6.77 -14.28
C GLU A 48 -12.89 5.62 -15.02
N VAL A 49 -12.10 4.62 -15.44
CA VAL A 49 -12.62 3.43 -16.14
C VAL A 49 -13.51 2.59 -15.24
N ILE A 50 -13.16 2.41 -13.95
CA ILE A 50 -13.93 1.55 -13.04
C ILE A 50 -15.13 2.27 -12.40
N LYS A 51 -15.10 3.61 -12.30
CA LYS A 51 -16.15 4.42 -11.66
C LYS A 51 -17.58 4.10 -12.12
N PRO A 52 -17.88 3.91 -13.42
CA PRO A 52 -19.23 3.56 -13.87
C PRO A 52 -19.72 2.20 -13.38
N TYR A 53 -18.82 1.32 -12.94
CA TYR A 53 -19.12 -0.04 -12.50
C TYR A 53 -19.20 -0.17 -10.97
N LEU A 54 -18.89 0.88 -10.21
CA LEU A 54 -19.07 0.91 -8.76
C LEU A 54 -20.55 0.89 -8.37
N ALA A 55 -20.85 0.21 -7.27
CA ALA A 55 -22.13 0.35 -6.57
C ALA A 55 -22.32 1.79 -6.06
N ASP A 56 -23.56 2.14 -5.69
CA ASP A 56 -23.87 3.49 -5.21
C ASP A 56 -23.14 3.85 -3.91
N ASP A 57 -22.86 2.86 -3.08
CA ASP A 57 -22.04 2.94 -1.86
C ASP A 57 -20.67 2.23 -2.01
N GLY A 58 -20.34 1.82 -3.24
CA GLY A 58 -19.10 1.12 -3.54
C GLY A 58 -17.85 1.96 -3.29
N MET A 59 -16.75 1.28 -2.95
CA MET A 59 -15.50 1.91 -2.53
C MET A 59 -14.31 1.49 -3.39
N VAL A 60 -13.33 2.39 -3.51
CA VAL A 60 -12.02 2.14 -4.12
C VAL A 60 -10.96 2.14 -3.03
N VAL A 61 -10.27 1.02 -2.89
CA VAL A 61 -9.19 0.80 -1.91
C VAL A 61 -7.85 0.94 -2.63
N SER A 62 -7.05 1.92 -2.20
CA SER A 62 -5.73 2.22 -2.76
C SER A 62 -4.67 1.29 -2.18
N VAL A 63 -4.46 0.11 -2.78
CA VAL A 63 -3.42 -0.86 -2.33
C VAL A 63 -2.06 -0.63 -3.00
N GLN A 64 -1.77 0.62 -3.35
CA GLN A 64 -0.63 1.00 -4.17
C GLN A 64 0.51 1.53 -3.29
N ASN A 65 1.74 1.39 -3.77
CA ASN A 65 2.84 2.18 -3.20
C ASN A 65 2.71 3.66 -3.58
N GLY A 66 3.12 4.54 -2.68
CA GLY A 66 3.05 5.99 -2.88
C GLY A 66 1.70 6.58 -2.47
N ILE A 67 1.54 7.88 -2.72
CA ILE A 67 0.34 8.64 -2.34
C ILE A 67 -0.55 8.75 -3.58
N ASN A 68 -1.64 7.99 -3.60
CA ASN A 68 -2.54 7.87 -4.77
C ASN A 68 -3.97 8.29 -4.44
N GLU A 69 -4.32 8.26 -3.15
CA GLU A 69 -5.64 8.53 -2.59
C GLU A 69 -6.19 9.89 -3.03
N PRO A 70 -5.41 11.00 -3.08
CA PRO A 70 -5.92 12.27 -3.60
C PRO A 70 -6.39 12.17 -5.05
N THR A 71 -5.66 11.44 -5.90
CA THR A 71 -6.04 11.24 -7.32
C THR A 71 -7.31 10.41 -7.44
N ILE A 72 -7.47 9.39 -6.60
CA ILE A 72 -8.68 8.57 -6.56
C ILE A 72 -9.88 9.42 -6.07
N ALA A 73 -9.69 10.19 -5.01
CA ALA A 73 -10.72 11.05 -4.42
C ALA A 73 -11.17 12.16 -5.37
N GLU A 74 -10.31 12.68 -6.24
CA GLU A 74 -10.72 13.62 -7.29
C GLU A 74 -11.70 12.99 -8.31
N VAL A 75 -11.65 11.67 -8.51
CA VAL A 75 -12.48 10.96 -9.49
C VAL A 75 -13.78 10.44 -8.89
N VAL A 76 -13.70 9.72 -7.75
CA VAL A 76 -14.86 9.07 -7.10
C VAL A 76 -15.35 9.77 -5.84
N GLY A 77 -14.66 10.83 -5.41
CA GLY A 77 -14.95 11.55 -4.18
C GLY A 77 -14.28 10.94 -2.94
N PRO A 78 -14.05 11.74 -1.89
CA PRO A 78 -13.43 11.27 -0.65
C PRO A 78 -14.27 10.16 0.03
N HIS A 79 -15.60 10.28 -0.05
CA HIS A 79 -16.55 9.32 0.51
C HIS A 79 -16.51 7.92 -0.14
N ARG A 80 -15.84 7.73 -1.28
CA ARG A 80 -15.62 6.40 -1.90
C ARG A 80 -14.16 5.98 -1.90
N THR A 81 -13.27 6.76 -1.28
CA THR A 81 -11.83 6.52 -1.30
C THR A 81 -11.39 5.97 0.05
N ILE A 82 -10.81 4.77 0.03
CA ILE A 82 -10.22 4.12 1.20
C ILE A 82 -8.70 4.06 0.97
N GLY A 83 -7.94 4.60 1.92
CA GLY A 83 -6.50 4.44 1.91
C GLY A 83 -6.12 3.02 2.34
N CYS A 84 -5.03 2.50 1.79
CA CYS A 84 -4.45 1.26 2.29
C CYS A 84 -2.93 1.35 2.31
N GLU A 85 -2.37 1.17 3.49
CA GLU A 85 -0.95 0.90 3.68
C GLU A 85 -0.75 -0.61 3.58
N THR A 86 0.34 -1.03 2.92
CA THR A 86 0.66 -2.44 2.74
C THR A 86 2.15 -2.68 2.92
N LEU A 87 2.43 -3.69 3.76
CA LEU A 87 3.75 -4.26 4.03
C LEU A 87 3.91 -5.65 3.43
N MET A 88 3.01 -6.01 2.53
CA MET A 88 3.10 -7.26 1.78
C MET A 88 4.10 -7.15 0.63
N GLY A 89 4.88 -8.21 0.46
CA GLY A 89 5.80 -8.37 -0.67
C GLY A 89 5.30 -9.43 -1.62
N GLY A 90 5.26 -9.11 -2.92
CA GLY A 90 4.89 -10.04 -3.97
C GLY A 90 5.65 -9.76 -5.26
N GLN A 91 5.92 -10.81 -6.02
CA GLN A 91 6.60 -10.76 -7.31
C GLN A 91 5.88 -11.67 -8.30
N THR A 92 5.87 -11.27 -9.57
CA THR A 92 5.34 -12.10 -10.65
C THR A 92 6.36 -12.12 -11.78
N TRP A 93 6.73 -13.33 -12.21
CA TRP A 93 7.70 -13.56 -13.29
C TRP A 93 7.00 -13.95 -14.58
N GLU A 94 5.85 -14.60 -14.47
CA GLU A 94 5.03 -15.09 -15.57
C GLU A 94 3.55 -14.81 -15.28
N PRO A 95 2.72 -14.55 -16.31
CA PRO A 95 1.30 -14.30 -16.12
C PRO A 95 0.60 -15.41 -15.32
N GLY A 96 -0.14 -15.03 -14.27
CA GLY A 96 -0.86 -15.98 -13.41
C GLY A 96 -0.01 -16.65 -12.32
N HIS A 97 1.31 -16.42 -12.30
CA HIS A 97 2.22 -16.96 -11.28
C HIS A 97 2.69 -15.84 -10.35
N ILE A 98 2.23 -15.88 -9.10
CA ILE A 98 2.53 -14.89 -8.07
C ILE A 98 3.31 -15.58 -6.94
N HIS A 99 4.47 -15.03 -6.61
CA HIS A 99 5.29 -15.46 -5.49
C HIS A 99 5.24 -14.39 -4.38
N ARG A 100 4.73 -14.77 -3.21
CA ARG A 100 4.72 -13.91 -2.02
C ARG A 100 6.10 -13.94 -1.37
N THR A 101 6.74 -12.78 -1.22
CA THR A 101 8.10 -12.65 -0.68
C THR A 101 8.14 -12.12 0.75
N MET A 102 7.07 -11.46 1.22
CA MET A 102 6.98 -10.88 2.57
C MET A 102 5.53 -10.84 3.05
N GLY A 103 5.34 -10.98 4.36
CA GLY A 103 4.06 -10.97 5.06
C GLY A 103 3.37 -12.33 5.17
N GLY A 104 2.24 -12.37 5.89
CA GLY A 104 1.58 -13.61 6.31
C GLY A 104 2.09 -14.18 7.64
N ASP A 105 2.98 -13.48 8.34
CA ASP A 105 3.28 -13.77 9.75
C ASP A 105 2.17 -13.16 10.61
N PRO A 106 1.40 -13.98 11.38
CA PRO A 106 0.30 -13.49 12.20
C PRO A 106 0.73 -12.51 13.31
N ASN A 107 2.03 -12.41 13.60
CA ASN A 107 2.59 -11.47 14.57
C ASN A 107 3.03 -10.13 13.96
N THR A 108 2.92 -10.00 12.64
CA THR A 108 3.24 -8.77 11.91
C THR A 108 1.98 -8.16 11.31
N MET A 109 2.03 -6.88 10.96
CA MET A 109 0.94 -6.21 10.26
C MET A 109 1.21 -6.25 8.75
N ASP A 110 0.31 -6.85 7.97
CA ASP A 110 0.42 -6.92 6.51
C ASP A 110 -0.23 -5.70 5.83
N TYR A 111 -1.33 -5.20 6.40
CA TYR A 111 -2.12 -4.10 5.86
C TYR A 111 -2.68 -3.20 6.96
N MET A 112 -2.80 -1.90 6.66
CA MET A 112 -3.69 -0.99 7.39
C MET A 112 -4.67 -0.38 6.39
N VAL A 113 -5.94 -0.25 6.78
CA VAL A 113 -6.97 0.42 5.98
C VAL A 113 -7.66 1.51 6.78
N GLY A 114 -8.19 2.53 6.10
CA GLY A 114 -8.95 3.59 6.75
C GLY A 114 -9.61 4.55 5.77
N GLU A 115 -10.54 5.35 6.29
CA GLU A 115 -11.23 6.36 5.50
C GLU A 115 -10.25 7.45 5.05
N TYR A 116 -10.27 7.83 3.77
CA TYR A 116 -9.40 8.91 3.27
C TYR A 116 -9.63 10.23 4.01
N GLY A 117 -10.88 10.51 4.40
CA GLY A 117 -11.24 11.68 5.21
C GLY A 117 -10.92 11.57 6.70
N GLY A 118 -10.35 10.44 7.14
CA GLY A 118 -10.11 10.12 8.54
C GLY A 118 -11.31 9.49 9.25
N GLY A 119 -11.03 8.93 10.42
CA GLY A 119 -12.00 8.21 11.26
C GLY A 119 -12.19 6.75 10.85
N VAL A 120 -12.96 6.04 11.67
CA VAL A 120 -13.31 4.64 11.45
C VAL A 120 -14.79 4.51 11.16
N SER A 121 -15.11 3.82 10.07
CA SER A 121 -16.48 3.52 9.66
C SER A 121 -16.75 2.02 9.75
N SER A 122 -18.03 1.65 9.81
CA SER A 122 -18.44 0.24 9.80
C SER A 122 -17.99 -0.50 8.54
N ARG A 123 -17.92 0.18 7.39
CA ARG A 123 -17.49 -0.43 6.13
C ARG A 123 -15.98 -0.71 6.10
N VAL A 124 -15.17 0.15 6.72
CA VAL A 124 -13.71 -0.07 6.85
C VAL A 124 -13.43 -1.24 7.79
N GLU A 125 -14.18 -1.36 8.88
CA GLU A 125 -14.07 -2.53 9.77
C GLU A 125 -14.45 -3.83 9.05
N GLN A 126 -15.52 -3.81 8.26
CA GLN A 126 -15.92 -4.97 7.44
C GLN A 126 -14.87 -5.30 6.38
N LEU A 127 -14.28 -4.29 5.74
CA LEU A 127 -13.16 -4.46 4.80
C LEU A 127 -11.96 -5.11 5.49
N ALA A 128 -11.55 -4.60 6.65
CA ALA A 128 -10.43 -5.14 7.40
C ALA A 128 -10.69 -6.58 7.83
N GLU A 129 -11.91 -6.90 8.29
CA GLU A 129 -12.29 -8.27 8.65
C GLU A 129 -12.29 -9.21 7.44
N MET A 130 -12.76 -8.76 6.28
CA MET A 130 -12.64 -9.51 5.03
C MET A 130 -11.18 -9.78 4.69
N MET A 131 -10.30 -8.77 4.81
CA MET A 131 -8.87 -8.94 4.53
C MET A 131 -8.19 -9.90 5.51
N ARG A 132 -8.52 -9.83 6.81
CA ARG A 132 -8.04 -10.76 7.85
C ARG A 132 -8.34 -12.22 7.54
N ARG A 133 -9.54 -12.47 7.00
CA ARG A 133 -9.99 -13.83 6.66
C ARG A 133 -9.36 -14.37 5.37
N SER A 134 -8.89 -13.50 4.49
CA SER A 134 -8.58 -13.88 3.11
C SER A 134 -7.12 -13.70 2.71
N VAL A 135 -6.44 -12.63 3.16
CA VAL A 135 -5.15 -12.22 2.54
C VAL A 135 -4.00 -12.02 3.51
N GLY A 136 -4.27 -11.68 4.77
CA GLY A 136 -3.24 -11.39 5.77
C GLY A 136 -3.76 -10.58 6.95
N THR A 137 -2.91 -10.25 7.91
CA THR A 137 -3.32 -9.39 9.04
C THR A 137 -3.68 -7.98 8.54
N CYS A 138 -4.79 -7.43 9.03
CA CYS A 138 -5.24 -6.11 8.62
C CYS A 138 -5.68 -5.29 9.84
N GLY A 139 -5.08 -4.12 10.03
CA GLY A 139 -5.52 -3.16 11.02
C GLY A 139 -6.43 -2.10 10.42
N VAL A 140 -7.05 -1.31 11.29
CA VAL A 140 -7.88 -0.17 10.92
C VAL A 140 -7.23 1.09 11.50
N SER A 141 -7.06 2.11 10.68
CA SER A 141 -6.47 3.39 11.09
C SER A 141 -7.50 4.52 11.04
N GLU A 142 -7.55 5.31 12.11
CA GLU A 142 -8.28 6.59 12.15
C GLU A 142 -7.61 7.66 11.27
N HIS A 143 -6.34 7.48 10.94
CA HIS A 143 -5.53 8.44 10.19
C HIS A 143 -4.75 7.71 9.10
N ILE A 144 -5.46 7.10 8.16
CA ILE A 144 -4.82 6.25 7.14
C ILE A 144 -3.77 6.98 6.31
N MET A 145 -3.95 8.27 6.08
CA MET A 145 -2.96 9.06 5.34
C MET A 145 -1.64 9.17 6.11
N ASP A 146 -1.67 9.19 7.45
CA ASP A 146 -0.44 9.16 8.25
C ASP A 146 0.34 7.86 8.03
N GLU A 147 -0.35 6.72 7.94
CA GLU A 147 0.26 5.42 7.68
C GLU A 147 0.85 5.36 6.25
N VAL A 148 0.09 5.81 5.25
CA VAL A 148 0.52 5.86 3.85
C VAL A 148 1.75 6.75 3.68
N TRP A 149 1.74 7.95 4.28
CA TRP A 149 2.87 8.87 4.25
C TRP A 149 4.08 8.33 4.98
N THR A 150 3.90 7.72 6.15
CA THR A 150 4.97 7.09 6.92
C THR A 150 5.68 6.04 6.07
N LYS A 151 4.92 5.16 5.40
CA LYS A 151 5.47 4.15 4.49
C LYS A 151 6.08 4.78 3.23
N PHE A 152 5.51 5.87 2.71
CA PHE A 152 6.08 6.60 1.58
C PHE A 152 7.47 7.16 1.89
N VAL A 153 7.69 7.71 3.09
CA VAL A 153 9.01 8.17 3.56
C VAL A 153 10.03 7.02 3.54
N VAL A 154 9.65 5.83 4.01
CA VAL A 154 10.52 4.63 3.93
C VAL A 154 10.95 4.36 2.48
N ASN A 155 10.00 4.42 1.54
CA ASN A 155 10.25 4.21 0.12
C ASN A 155 11.18 5.28 -0.48
N CYS A 156 11.06 6.56 -0.08
CA CYS A 156 11.96 7.62 -0.55
C CYS A 156 13.42 7.32 -0.20
N GLY A 157 13.68 6.80 0.99
CA GLY A 157 15.03 6.43 1.40
C GLY A 157 15.59 5.20 0.68
N GLY A 158 14.76 4.23 0.30
CA GLY A 158 15.20 2.96 -0.30
C GLY A 158 15.13 2.94 -1.83
N ASN A 159 13.94 3.16 -2.37
CA ASN A 159 13.63 2.89 -3.78
C ASN A 159 14.36 3.85 -4.72
N LEU A 160 14.53 5.12 -4.33
CA LEU A 160 15.27 6.10 -5.11
C LEU A 160 16.74 5.69 -5.27
N LEU A 161 17.36 5.25 -4.18
CA LEU A 161 18.75 4.79 -4.21
C LEU A 161 18.89 3.51 -5.04
N ALA A 162 18.02 2.52 -4.81
CA ALA A 162 18.01 1.30 -5.60
C ALA A 162 17.93 1.59 -7.10
N ALA A 163 17.07 2.53 -7.51
CA ALA A 163 16.90 2.89 -8.91
C ALA A 163 18.16 3.50 -9.55
N ILE A 164 18.90 4.33 -8.81
CA ILE A 164 20.08 5.04 -9.33
C ILE A 164 21.33 4.17 -9.27
N THR A 165 21.52 3.43 -8.19
CA THR A 165 22.75 2.66 -7.94
C THR A 165 22.65 1.20 -8.38
N SER A 166 21.43 0.72 -8.67
CA SER A 166 21.13 -0.72 -8.83
C SER A 166 21.49 -1.56 -7.60
N TRP A 167 21.56 -0.93 -6.42
CA TRP A 167 21.88 -1.63 -5.17
C TRP A 167 20.65 -2.19 -4.50
N ASP A 168 20.80 -3.36 -3.90
CA ASP A 168 19.84 -3.89 -2.94
C ASP A 168 20.01 -3.26 -1.55
N SER A 169 19.08 -3.57 -0.63
CA SER A 169 19.11 -3.05 0.75
C SER A 169 20.39 -3.40 1.51
N ARG A 170 21.04 -4.53 1.19
CA ARG A 170 22.29 -4.96 1.83
C ARG A 170 23.44 -4.13 1.31
N GLU A 171 23.54 -3.95 0.01
CA GLU A 171 24.56 -3.13 -0.66
C GLU A 171 24.47 -1.68 -0.20
N MET A 172 23.27 -1.13 -0.03
CA MET A 172 23.08 0.21 0.57
C MET A 172 23.66 0.28 1.99
N GLY A 173 23.44 -0.75 2.80
CA GLY A 173 24.00 -0.82 4.15
C GLY A 173 25.53 -0.88 4.17
N LEU A 174 26.14 -1.62 3.24
CA LEU A 174 27.60 -1.74 3.12
C LEU A 174 28.26 -0.47 2.58
N ASN A 175 27.58 0.29 1.72
CA ASN A 175 28.09 1.53 1.13
C ASN A 175 27.77 2.79 1.95
N ASN A 176 27.37 2.63 3.22
CA ASN A 176 27.13 3.71 4.17
C ASN A 176 26.20 4.83 3.66
N THR A 177 25.09 4.46 3.01
CA THR A 177 24.14 5.43 2.45
C THR A 177 23.26 6.13 3.49
N ALA A 178 23.45 5.84 4.78
CA ALA A 178 22.58 6.30 5.87
C ALA A 178 22.30 7.81 5.85
N ARG A 179 23.33 8.64 5.65
CA ARG A 179 23.17 10.11 5.57
C ARG A 179 22.32 10.55 4.37
N LEU A 180 22.47 9.88 3.23
CA LEU A 180 21.71 10.19 2.03
C LEU A 180 20.25 9.74 2.19
N ARG A 181 20.02 8.55 2.76
CA ARG A 181 18.67 8.07 3.08
C ARG A 181 17.96 9.02 4.04
N TRP A 182 18.67 9.46 5.08
CA TRP A 182 18.16 10.47 6.01
C TRP A 182 17.74 11.73 5.27
N ALA A 183 18.62 12.33 4.47
CA ALA A 183 18.32 13.58 3.77
C ALA A 183 17.05 13.45 2.91
N LEU A 184 16.94 12.37 2.12
CA LEU A 184 15.76 12.10 1.29
C LEU A 184 14.49 11.90 2.12
N GLN A 185 14.60 11.21 3.25
CA GLN A 185 13.47 10.98 4.16
C GLN A 185 13.04 12.27 4.86
N SER A 186 13.98 13.11 5.29
CA SER A 186 13.69 14.39 5.93
C SER A 186 12.97 15.35 5.00
N GLU A 187 13.35 15.43 3.73
CA GLU A 187 12.63 16.24 2.74
C GLU A 187 11.17 15.77 2.60
N ALA A 188 10.95 14.45 2.53
CA ALA A 188 9.60 13.89 2.44
C ALA A 188 8.78 14.12 3.71
N ILE A 189 9.40 14.06 4.89
CA ILE A 189 8.78 14.38 6.18
C ILE A 189 8.36 15.85 6.22
N GLU A 190 9.24 16.77 5.86
CA GLU A 190 8.94 18.21 5.88
C GLU A 190 7.72 18.55 5.01
N VAL A 191 7.63 17.95 3.82
CA VAL A 191 6.44 18.09 2.95
C VAL A 191 5.19 17.50 3.60
N GLY A 192 5.30 16.29 4.17
CA GLY A 192 4.16 15.66 4.84
C GLY A 192 3.63 16.48 6.02
N GLU A 193 4.52 17.02 6.85
CA GLU A 193 4.15 17.88 7.99
C GLU A 193 3.41 19.14 7.53
N GLN A 194 3.87 19.77 6.44
CA GLN A 194 3.17 20.92 5.83
C GLN A 194 1.78 20.55 5.27
N MET A 195 1.58 19.27 4.92
CA MET A 195 0.28 18.72 4.50
C MET A 195 -0.58 18.23 5.68
N GLY A 196 -0.14 18.43 6.92
CA GLY A 196 -0.89 18.07 8.14
C GLY A 196 -0.74 16.61 8.56
N VAL A 197 0.23 15.89 7.99
CA VAL A 197 0.52 14.49 8.33
C VAL A 197 1.22 14.42 9.68
N THR A 198 0.81 13.47 10.52
CA THR A 198 1.52 13.16 11.77
C THR A 198 2.31 11.87 11.62
N PHE A 199 3.64 11.98 11.53
CA PHE A 199 4.50 10.81 11.47
C PHE A 199 4.61 10.11 12.82
N ARG A 200 4.30 8.81 12.85
CA ARG A 200 4.44 7.94 14.02
C ARG A 200 5.58 6.96 13.83
N SER A 201 6.10 6.41 14.93
CA SER A 201 7.13 5.36 14.86
C SER A 201 6.58 4.13 14.13
N PHE A 202 7.28 3.68 13.09
CA PHE A 202 6.86 2.60 12.20
C PHE A 202 7.12 1.21 12.82
N ALA A 203 6.04 0.43 12.96
CA ALA A 203 5.93 -0.98 13.37
C ALA A 203 7.27 -1.73 13.62
N GLY A 204 7.78 -1.67 14.85
CA GLY A 204 8.81 -2.59 15.37
C GLY A 204 10.18 -2.57 14.66
N SER A 205 10.33 -1.76 13.62
CA SER A 205 11.57 -1.55 12.90
C SER A 205 12.29 -0.40 13.59
N VAL A 206 13.07 -0.74 14.61
CA VAL A 206 14.04 0.16 15.21
C VAL A 206 14.86 0.81 14.08
N GLY A 207 14.60 2.08 13.76
CA GLY A 207 15.48 2.94 12.95
C GLY A 207 15.12 3.26 11.49
N VAL A 208 13.85 3.43 11.09
CA VAL A 208 13.52 3.89 9.71
C VAL A 208 12.99 5.33 9.62
N ILE A 209 12.48 5.89 10.72
CA ILE A 209 12.45 7.35 10.90
C ILE A 209 13.54 7.64 11.92
N MET A 210 14.74 7.95 11.44
CA MET A 210 15.81 8.38 12.33
C MET A 210 15.44 9.76 12.85
N THR A 211 14.90 9.83 14.06
CA THR A 211 14.82 11.09 14.79
C THR A 211 16.24 11.55 15.13
N PRO A 212 16.53 12.87 15.14
CA PRO A 212 17.82 13.40 15.56
C PRO A 212 18.26 12.75 16.88
N GLN A 213 19.39 12.04 16.86
CA GLN A 213 20.16 11.87 18.08
C GLN A 213 20.95 13.17 18.23
N GLU A 214 20.73 13.85 19.35
CA GLU A 214 21.59 14.94 19.83
C GLU A 214 23.06 14.53 19.86
#